data_AF-A0A9P4H6D6-F1
#
_entry.id   AF-A0A9P4H6D6-F1
#
_cell.length_a   1.000
_cell.length_b   1.000
_cell.length_c   1.000
_cell.angle_alpha   90.00
_cell.angle_beta   90.00
_cell.angle_gamma   90.00
#
_symmetry.space_group_name_H-M   'P 1'
#
loop_
_entity.id
_entity.type
_entity.pdbx_description
1 polymer ?
#
loop_
_entity_poly.entity_id
_entity_poly.type
_entity_poly.pdbx_seq_one_letter_code
_entity_poly.pdbx_strand_id
1 'polypeptide(L)'
;MFSFPQFVQLPTELQLQVLPFCHSATLFQLMHVSSAIRYEARKLFWSDPRSRYLVHGEWLQAGGYSGHTLNALDVLACIEHIEVDFGSNGPFQQ
;
A
#
# COMPACT_ATOMS: atom_id res chain seq x y z
N MET A 1 -15.71 -10.28 -1.24
CA MET A 1 -15.50 -9.33 -0.14
C MET A 1 -15.24 -10.16 1.12
N PHE A 2 -13.98 -10.39 1.47
CA PHE A 2 -13.64 -11.18 2.66
C PHE A 2 -13.78 -10.30 3.89
N SER A 3 -14.94 -10.32 4.52
CA SER A 3 -15.12 -9.72 5.84
C SER A 3 -14.52 -10.68 6.87
N PHE A 4 -13.57 -10.21 7.67
CA PHE A 4 -12.98 -10.93 8.81
C PHE A 4 -13.51 -10.30 10.12
N PRO A 5 -14.82 -10.37 10.41
CA PRO A 5 -15.41 -9.64 11.54
C PRO A 5 -14.83 -10.11 12.89
N GLN A 6 -14.39 -11.37 12.96
CA GLN A 6 -13.77 -11.96 14.14
C GLN A 6 -12.40 -11.35 14.44
N PHE A 7 -11.65 -10.94 13.43
CA PHE A 7 -10.32 -10.32 13.63
C PHE A 7 -10.43 -8.99 14.38
N VAL A 8 -11.44 -8.18 14.03
CA VAL A 8 -11.68 -6.87 14.66
C VAL A 8 -12.11 -7.01 16.13
N GLN A 9 -12.61 -8.18 16.53
CA GLN A 9 -13.00 -8.47 17.91
C GLN A 9 -11.84 -8.95 18.79
N LEU A 10 -10.69 -9.29 18.19
CA LEU A 10 -9.50 -9.69 18.96
C LEU A 10 -8.89 -8.47 19.67
N PRO A 11 -8.28 -8.65 20.86
CA PRO A 11 -7.41 -7.65 21.45
C PRO A 11 -6.31 -7.19 20.48
N THR A 12 -5.89 -5.93 20.60
CA THR A 12 -4.88 -5.34 19.71
C THR A 12 -3.59 -6.16 19.67
N GLU A 13 -3.12 -6.72 20.80
CA GLU A 13 -1.93 -7.58 20.78
C GLU A 13 -2.09 -8.80 19.88
N LEU A 14 -3.25 -9.47 19.92
CA LEU A 14 -3.51 -10.65 19.09
C LEU A 14 -3.66 -10.27 17.62
N GLN A 15 -4.31 -9.13 17.32
CA GLN A 15 -4.38 -8.62 15.96
C GLN A 15 -2.97 -8.38 15.39
N LEU A 16 -2.09 -7.75 16.17
CA LEU A 16 -0.71 -7.46 15.77
C LEU A 16 0.13 -8.73 15.59
N GLN A 17 -0.06 -9.75 16.43
CA GLN A 17 0.64 -11.03 16.31
C GLN A 17 0.30 -11.79 15.03
N VAL A 18 -0.89 -11.61 14.48
CA VAL A 18 -1.32 -12.29 13.25
C VAL A 18 -0.75 -11.63 12.00
N LEU A 19 -0.48 -10.31 12.02
CA LEU A 19 -0.04 -9.57 10.84
C LEU A 19 1.21 -10.15 10.15
N PRO A 20 2.28 -10.56 10.85
CA PRO A 20 3.46 -11.16 10.22
C PRO A 20 3.18 -12.45 9.44
N PHE A 21 2.07 -13.13 9.72
CA PHE A 21 1.66 -14.35 9.04
C PHE A 21 0.73 -14.09 7.84
N CYS A 22 0.27 -12.85 7.66
CA CYS A 22 -0.56 -12.47 6.53
C CYS A 22 0.27 -12.36 5.24
N HIS A 23 -0.29 -12.83 4.13
CA HIS A 23 0.30 -12.61 2.81
C HIS A 23 0.17 -11.14 2.37
N SER A 24 1.02 -10.70 1.44
CA SER A 24 1.10 -9.29 1.00
C SER A 24 -0.24 -8.72 0.54
N ALA A 25 -1.06 -9.49 -0.19
CA ALA A 25 -2.39 -9.01 -0.60
C ALA A 25 -3.35 -8.74 0.59
N THR A 26 -3.24 -9.50 1.68
CA THR A 26 -4.02 -9.25 2.91
C THR A 26 -3.47 -8.02 3.63
N LEU A 27 -2.15 -7.89 3.76
CA LEU A 27 -1.52 -6.70 4.36
C LEU A 27 -1.91 -5.41 3.60
N PHE A 28 -1.91 -5.48 2.27
CA PHE A 28 -2.37 -4.39 1.40
C PHE A 28 -3.84 -4.03 1.65
N GLN A 29 -4.72 -5.02 1.81
CA GLN A 29 -6.11 -4.72 2.18
C GLN A 29 -6.21 -4.10 3.57
N LEU A 30 -5.54 -4.67 4.57
CA LEU A 30 -5.61 -4.21 5.97
C LEU A 30 -5.12 -2.76 6.14
N MET A 31 -4.07 -2.35 5.42
CA MET A 31 -3.63 -0.95 5.45
C MET A 31 -4.69 0.04 4.92
N HIS A 32 -5.54 -0.38 3.98
CA HIS A 32 -6.58 0.48 3.42
C HIS A 32 -7.87 0.46 4.27
N VAL A 33 -8.29 -0.72 4.75
CA VAL A 33 -9.63 -0.90 5.34
C VAL A 33 -9.69 -0.76 6.87
N SER A 34 -8.55 -0.80 7.57
CA SER A 34 -8.54 -0.74 9.04
C SER A 34 -7.55 0.29 9.55
N SER A 35 -8.06 1.39 10.14
CA SER A 35 -7.23 2.45 10.72
C SER A 35 -6.39 1.97 11.91
N ALA A 36 -6.90 1.03 12.71
CA ALA A 36 -6.24 0.55 13.93
C ALA A 36 -4.92 -0.19 13.67
N ILE A 37 -4.88 -1.00 12.61
CA ILE A 37 -3.71 -1.82 12.24
C ILE A 37 -2.96 -1.28 11.03
N ARG A 38 -3.45 -0.19 10.41
CA ARG A 38 -2.89 0.39 9.18
C ARG A 38 -1.38 0.56 9.25
N TYR A 39 -0.91 1.14 10.35
CA TYR A 39 0.50 1.47 10.53
C TYR A 39 1.39 0.22 10.51
N GLU A 40 1.00 -0.82 11.23
CA GLU A 40 1.77 -2.07 11.32
C GLU A 40 1.63 -2.93 10.06
N ALA A 41 0.43 -3.02 9.48
CA ALA A 41 0.21 -3.70 8.20
C ALA A 41 1.04 -3.05 7.08
N ARG A 42 1.12 -1.72 7.07
CA ARG A 42 1.93 -0.95 6.12
C ARG A 42 3.42 -1.26 6.27
N LYS A 43 3.95 -1.20 7.49
CA LYS A 43 5.38 -1.52 7.75
C LYS A 43 5.73 -2.92 7.24
N LEU A 44 4.89 -3.90 7.52
CA LEU A 44 5.11 -5.29 7.09
C LEU A 44 5.02 -5.43 5.56
N PHE A 45 4.01 -4.82 4.92
CA PHE A 45 3.84 -4.88 3.47
C PHE A 45 5.06 -4.31 2.72
N TRP A 46 5.59 -3.18 3.19
CA TRP A 46 6.73 -2.53 2.56
C TRP A 46 8.09 -3.09 2.98
N SER A 47 8.15 -3.91 4.03
CA SER A 47 9.38 -4.62 4.41
C SER A 47 9.80 -5.72 3.42
N ASP A 48 8.88 -6.14 2.53
CA ASP A 48 9.23 -7.04 1.44
C ASP A 48 10.00 -6.28 0.35
N PRO A 49 11.27 -6.62 0.07
CA PRO A 49 12.08 -5.96 -0.96
C PRO A 49 11.54 -6.13 -2.38
N ARG A 50 10.58 -7.04 -2.59
CA ARG A 50 9.88 -7.24 -3.88
C ARG A 50 8.66 -6.35 -4.03
N SER A 51 8.20 -5.69 -2.98
CA SER A 51 7.08 -4.76 -3.06
C SER A 51 7.44 -3.60 -3.98
N ARG A 52 6.54 -3.29 -4.90
CA ARG A 52 6.66 -2.22 -5.89
C ARG A 52 5.41 -1.36 -5.82
N TYR A 53 5.59 -0.06 -5.81
CA TYR A 53 4.49 0.88 -5.89
C TYR A 53 4.35 1.41 -7.31
N LEU A 54 3.23 1.09 -7.96
CA LEU A 54 2.98 1.58 -9.31
C LEU A 54 2.39 2.99 -9.28
N VAL A 55 3.02 3.88 -10.03
CA VAL A 55 2.61 5.27 -10.22
C VAL A 55 2.32 5.51 -11.70
N HIS A 56 1.18 6.12 -12.00
CA HIS A 56 0.90 6.57 -13.36
C HIS A 56 1.77 7.79 -13.71
N GLY A 57 2.49 7.72 -14.82
CA GLY A 57 3.39 8.77 -15.28
C GLY A 57 2.69 10.10 -15.52
N GLU A 58 1.42 10.07 -15.93
CA GLU A 58 0.57 11.26 -16.08
C GLU A 58 0.42 12.04 -14.76
N TRP A 59 0.32 11.33 -13.62
CA TRP A 59 0.23 11.97 -12.31
C TRP A 59 1.53 12.69 -11.94
N LEU A 60 2.69 12.10 -12.27
CA LEU A 60 3.98 12.75 -12.07
C LEU A 60 4.14 13.99 -12.98
N GLN A 61 3.74 13.89 -14.24
CA GLN A 61 3.81 15.00 -15.20
C GLN A 61 2.91 16.17 -14.80
N ALA A 62 1.77 15.89 -14.17
CA ALA A 62 0.87 16.89 -13.62
C ALA A 62 1.34 17.50 -12.28
N GLY A 63 2.56 17.21 -11.83
CA GLY A 63 3.17 17.79 -10.63
C GLY A 63 2.94 17.00 -9.34
N GLY A 64 2.45 15.76 -9.41
CA GLY A 64 2.39 14.85 -8.25
C GLY A 64 1.46 15.33 -7.14
N TYR A 65 0.30 15.88 -7.51
CA TYR A 65 -0.63 16.51 -6.57
C TYR A 65 -1.29 15.49 -5.61
N SER A 66 -1.41 15.86 -4.34
CA SER A 66 -1.89 15.01 -3.24
C SER A 66 -3.40 14.74 -3.24
N GLY A 67 -4.16 15.45 -4.07
CA GLY A 67 -5.63 15.42 -4.05
C GLY A 67 -6.27 14.19 -4.71
N HIS A 68 -5.53 13.39 -5.50
CA HIS A 68 -6.08 12.27 -6.28
C HIS A 68 -5.30 10.95 -6.19
N THR A 69 -4.46 10.75 -5.18
CA THR A 69 -3.94 9.41 -4.94
C THR A 69 -4.93 8.65 -4.06
N LEU A 70 -5.43 7.50 -4.53
CA LEU A 70 -6.14 6.52 -3.68
C LEU A 70 -5.27 6.01 -2.51
N ASN A 71 -3.99 6.33 -2.55
CA ASN A 71 -2.98 5.95 -1.58
C ASN A 71 -2.62 7.15 -0.71
N ALA A 72 -2.54 6.93 0.59
CA ALA A 72 -2.10 7.93 1.53
C ALA A 72 -0.59 8.21 1.31
N LEU A 73 -0.22 9.46 1.06
CA LEU A 73 1.18 9.82 0.73
C LEU A 73 2.16 9.54 1.86
N ASP A 74 1.67 9.39 3.09
CA ASP A 74 2.46 8.97 4.24
C ASP A 74 3.06 7.56 4.07
N VAL A 75 2.53 6.75 3.15
CA VAL A 75 3.11 5.45 2.82
C VAL A 75 4.36 5.55 1.98
N LEU A 76 4.59 6.67 1.26
CA LEU A 76 5.76 6.86 0.42
C LEU A 76 7.07 6.72 1.20
N ALA A 77 7.07 7.10 2.49
CA ALA A 77 8.25 6.98 3.36
C ALA A 77 8.70 5.53 3.61
N CYS A 78 7.82 4.55 3.37
CA CYS A 78 8.15 3.13 3.52
C CYS A 78 8.50 2.46 2.19
N ILE A 79 8.31 3.14 1.05
CA ILE A 79 8.48 2.54 -0.27
C ILE A 79 9.94 2.64 -0.69
N GLU A 80 10.56 1.50 -0.93
CA GLU A 80 11.93 1.45 -1.46
C GLU A 80 11.97 1.46 -2.99
N HIS A 81 10.90 0.99 -3.65
CA HIS A 81 10.88 0.81 -5.09
C HIS A 81 9.57 1.30 -5.71
N ILE A 82 9.70 2.19 -6.69
CA ILE A 82 8.60 2.78 -7.43
C ILE A 82 8.70 2.34 -8.89
N GLU A 83 7.60 1.85 -9.44
CA GLU A 83 7.45 1.61 -10.87
C GLU A 83 6.59 2.72 -11.46
N VAL A 84 7.01 3.27 -12.59
CA VAL A 84 6.28 4.33 -13.28
C VAL A 84 5.76 3.79 -14.60
N ASP A 85 4.44 3.77 -14.75
CA ASP A 85 3.78 3.38 -15.99
C ASP A 85 3.37 4.64 -16.76
N PHE A 86 4.02 4.86 -17.91
CA PHE A 86 3.70 5.97 -18.82
C PHE A 86 2.65 5.59 -19.88
N GLY A 87 2.10 4.37 -19.83
CA GLY A 87 1.27 3.82 -20.89
C GLY A 87 2.03 3.66 -22.22
N SER A 88 1.37 3.09 -23.23
CA SER A 88 1.96 2.92 -24.58
C SER A 88 2.15 4.22 -25.36
N ASN A 89 1.68 5.36 -24.83
CA ASN A 89 1.69 6.66 -25.51
C ASN A 89 2.59 7.69 -24.81
N GLY A 90 3.42 7.26 -23.86
CA GLY A 90 4.36 8.15 -23.16
C GLY A 90 5.46 8.69 -24.07
N PRO A 91 5.95 9.93 -23.84
CA PRO A 91 6.96 10.59 -24.68
C PRO A 91 8.39 10.00 -24.57
N PHE A 92 8.56 8.90 -23.84
CA PHE A 92 9.86 8.32 -23.49
C PHE A 92 10.16 6.98 -24.19
N GLN A 93 9.42 6.63 -25.24
CA GLN A 93 9.82 5.52 -26.12
C GLN A 93 10.90 6.02 -27.09
N GLN A 94 12.16 5.66 -26.83
CA GLN A 94 13.26 5.66 -27.81
C GLN A 94 13.56 4.23 -28.25
#